data_AF-A0A661MMJ3-F1
#
_entry.id   AF-A0A661MMJ3-F1
#
_cell.length_a   1.000
_cell.length_b   1.000
_cell.length_c   1.000
_cell.angle_alpha   90.00
_cell.angle_beta   90.00
_cell.angle_gamma   90.00
#
_symmetry.space_group_name_H-M   'P 1'
#
loop_
_entity.id
_entity.type
_entity.pdbx_description
1 polymer ?
#
loop_
_entity_poly.entity_id
_entity_poly.type
_entity_poly.pdbx_seq_one_letter_code
_entity_poly.pdbx_strand_id
1 'polypeptide(L)'
;MKIKVGAFLGGLVFGVGLAVAGMTQPAKIIGFFDFFGDYDPSLAFVMGGAILVYAPVYRWAVRTWQRPIWAPAFSLPTREDIDARVVSGSGIFGVGWGLGGYCPGPALTSVGAG
;
A
#
# COMPACT_ATOMS: atom_id res chain seq x y z
N MET A 1 -15.74 -12.05 15.51
CA MET A 1 -16.43 -12.07 14.19
C MET A 1 -16.40 -10.70 13.49
N LYS A 2 -16.75 -9.60 14.18
CA LYS A 2 -16.76 -8.22 13.61
C LYS A 2 -15.45 -7.79 12.93
N ILE A 3 -14.28 -8.08 13.52
CA ILE A 3 -12.96 -7.79 12.92
C ILE A 3 -12.77 -8.50 11.58
N LYS A 4 -13.15 -9.78 11.49
CA LYS A 4 -12.96 -10.59 10.26
C LYS A 4 -13.80 -10.04 9.11
N VAL A 5 -15.03 -9.62 9.40
CA VAL A 5 -15.93 -9.00 8.41
C VAL A 5 -15.38 -7.64 7.97
N GLY A 6 -14.92 -6.80 8.91
CA GLY A 6 -14.29 -5.52 8.58
C GLY A 6 -13.03 -5.68 7.72
N ALA A 7 -12.17 -6.63 8.05
CA ALA A 7 -10.98 -6.95 7.27
C ALA A 7 -11.33 -7.47 5.86
N PHE A 8 -12.36 -8.31 5.73
CA PHE A 8 -12.83 -8.82 4.43
C PHE A 8 -13.38 -7.69 3.56
N LEU A 9 -14.24 -6.83 4.10
CA LEU A 9 -14.79 -5.69 3.37
C LEU A 9 -13.69 -4.71 2.95
N GLY A 10 -12.75 -4.41 3.85
CA GLY A 10 -11.59 -3.56 3.54
C GLY A 10 -10.72 -4.16 2.44
N GLY A 11 -10.43 -5.46 2.52
CA GLY A 11 -9.68 -6.19 1.50
C GLY A 11 -10.40 -6.23 0.14
N LEU A 12 -11.72 -6.38 0.14
CA LEU A 12 -12.53 -6.37 -1.08
C LEU A 12 -12.52 -4.99 -1.74
N VAL A 13 -12.73 -3.92 -0.97
CA VAL A 13 -12.66 -2.53 -1.49
C VAL A 13 -11.26 -2.23 -2.02
N PHE A 14 -10.21 -2.66 -1.30
CA PHE A 14 -8.82 -2.48 -1.73
C PHE A 14 -8.54 -3.24 -3.04
N GLY A 15 -8.94 -4.51 -3.14
CA GLY A 15 -8.73 -5.32 -4.34
C GLY A 15 -9.48 -4.78 -5.55
N VAL A 16 -10.76 -4.41 -5.39
CA VAL A 16 -11.54 -3.77 -6.47
C VAL A 16 -10.92 -2.44 -6.88
N GLY A 17 -10.46 -1.62 -5.93
CA GLY A 17 -9.77 -0.37 -6.21
C GLY A 17 -8.49 -0.57 -7.02
N LEU A 18 -7.68 -1.58 -6.68
CA LEU A 18 -6.46 -1.92 -7.43
C LEU A 18 -6.76 -2.41 -8.85
N ALA A 19 -7.80 -3.22 -9.02
CA ALA A 19 -8.24 -3.70 -10.32
C ALA A 19 -8.72 -2.55 -11.23
N VAL A 20 -9.56 -1.66 -10.68
CA VAL A 20 -10.06 -0.47 -11.40
C VAL A 20 -8.91 0.50 -11.74
N ALA A 21 -7.93 0.66 -10.84
CA ALA A 21 -6.75 1.48 -11.08
C ALA A 21 -5.76 0.86 -12.08
N GLY A 22 -5.97 -0.38 -12.53
CA GLY A 22 -5.07 -1.09 -13.44
C GLY A 22 -3.70 -1.44 -12.84
N MET A 23 -3.55 -1.37 -11.51
CA MET A 23 -2.30 -1.65 -10.81
C MET A 23 -1.88 -3.12 -10.84
N THR A 24 -2.78 -4.01 -11.25
CA THR A 24 -2.49 -5.43 -11.49
C THR A 24 -1.58 -5.65 -12.70
N GLN A 25 -1.38 -4.64 -13.55
CA GLN A 25 -0.53 -4.70 -14.72
C GLN A 25 0.91 -4.26 -14.40
N PRO A 26 1.92 -5.12 -14.58
CA PRO A 26 3.32 -4.78 -14.26
C PRO A 26 3.87 -3.66 -15.16
N ALA A 27 3.31 -3.50 -16.37
CA ALA A 27 3.66 -2.42 -17.28
C ALA A 27 3.47 -1.03 -16.66
N LYS A 28 2.46 -0.84 -15.80
CA LYS A 28 2.22 0.42 -15.09
C LYS A 28 3.32 0.76 -14.09
N ILE A 29 3.90 -0.25 -13.45
CA ILE A 29 4.98 -0.07 -12.48
C ILE A 29 6.30 0.18 -13.20
N ILE A 30 6.58 -0.58 -14.26
CA ILE A 30 7.80 -0.41 -15.06
C ILE A 30 7.79 0.96 -15.77
N GLY A 31 6.67 1.34 -16.37
CA GLY A 31 6.51 2.65 -17.02
C GLY A 31 6.64 3.84 -16.06
N PHE A 32 6.35 3.66 -14.76
CA PHE A 32 6.63 4.71 -13.78
C PHE A 32 8.14 4.95 -13.57
N PHE A 33 8.97 3.91 -13.71
CA PHE A 33 10.43 4.02 -13.59
C PHE A 33 11.12 4.37 -14.92
N ASP A 34 10.42 4.28 -16.05
CA ASP A 34 10.95 4.60 -17.37
C ASP A 34 10.90 6.11 -17.68
N PHE A 35 11.69 6.89 -16.95
CA PHE A 35 11.76 8.35 -17.12
C PHE A 35 12.31 8.80 -18.48
N PHE A 36 13.01 7.93 -19.20
CA PHE A 36 13.67 8.24 -20.47
C PHE A 36 12.91 7.70 -21.69
N GLY A 37 11.84 6.92 -21.48
CA GLY A 37 10.98 6.34 -22.51
C GLY A 37 9.51 6.68 -22.29
N ASP A 38 8.67 5.65 -22.16
CA ASP A 38 7.21 5.78 -22.02
C ASP A 38 6.79 5.98 -20.56
N TYR A 39 7.16 7.13 -19.99
CA TYR A 39 6.87 7.47 -18.60
C TYR A 39 5.36 7.49 -18.31
N ASP A 40 4.91 6.68 -17.34
CA ASP A 40 3.51 6.60 -16.90
C ASP A 40 3.34 7.13 -15.46
N PRO A 41 2.77 8.35 -15.27
CA PRO A 41 2.54 8.94 -13.95
C PRO A 41 1.34 8.33 -13.19
N SER A 42 0.62 7.37 -13.77
CA SER A 42 -0.59 6.78 -13.14
C SER A 42 -0.31 6.22 -11.75
N LEU A 43 0.86 5.62 -11.53
CA LEU A 43 1.25 5.05 -10.24
C LEU A 43 1.34 6.16 -9.16
N ALA A 44 1.97 7.28 -9.49
CA ALA A 44 2.11 8.42 -8.59
C ALA A 44 0.75 9.04 -8.24
N PHE A 45 -0.18 9.10 -9.19
CA PHE A 45 -1.52 9.63 -8.92
C PHE A 45 -2.30 8.78 -7.93
N VAL A 46 -2.26 7.44 -8.08
CA VAL A 46 -2.97 6.55 -7.18
C VAL A 46 -2.29 6.49 -5.81
N MET A 47 -0.96 6.40 -5.76
CA MET A 47 -0.22 6.44 -4.49
C MET A 47 -0.42 7.79 -3.77
N GLY A 48 -0.28 8.89 -4.50
CA GLY A 48 -0.49 10.24 -3.98
C GLY A 48 -1.91 10.46 -3.47
N GLY A 49 -2.92 10.03 -4.24
CA GLY A 49 -4.32 10.08 -3.83
C GLY A 49 -4.58 9.23 -2.57
N ALA A 50 -4.04 8.03 -2.50
CA ALA A 50 -4.15 7.17 -1.33
C ALA A 50 -3.54 7.83 -0.08
N ILE A 51 -2.35 8.44 -0.20
CA ILE A 51 -1.68 9.15 0.90
C ILE A 51 -2.49 10.38 1.33
N LEU A 52 -2.97 11.17 0.36
CA LEU A 52 -3.74 12.39 0.63
C LEU A 52 -5.07 12.11 1.35
N VAL A 53 -5.69 10.97 1.08
CA VAL A 53 -6.91 10.54 1.80
C VAL A 53 -6.56 9.91 3.15
N TYR A 54 -5.58 9.01 3.18
CA TYR A 54 -5.24 8.25 4.39
C TYR A 54 -4.63 9.11 5.48
N ALA A 55 -3.65 9.96 5.16
CA ALA A 55 -2.90 10.74 6.14
C ALA A 55 -3.77 11.64 7.04
N PRO A 56 -4.70 12.47 6.52
CA PRO A 56 -5.55 13.31 7.37
C PRO A 56 -6.53 12.47 8.19
N VAL A 57 -7.13 11.43 7.61
CA VAL A 57 -8.08 10.55 8.31
C VAL A 57 -7.40 9.80 9.45
N TYR A 58 -6.23 9.21 9.19
CA TYR A 58 -5.42 8.54 10.21
C TYR A 58 -5.03 9.50 11.33
N ARG A 59 -4.51 10.68 10.97
CA ARG A 59 -4.07 11.70 11.92
C ARG A 59 -5.23 12.23 12.77
N TRP A 60 -6.44 12.33 12.21
CA TRP A 60 -7.63 12.71 12.95
C TRP A 60 -8.12 11.57 13.86
N ALA A 61 -8.16 10.34 13.37
CA ALA A 61 -8.61 9.17 14.12
C ALA A 61 -7.72 8.90 15.35
N VAL A 62 -6.39 8.91 15.20
CA VAL A 62 -5.46 8.68 16.32
C VAL A 62 -5.53 9.78 17.38
N ARG A 63 -5.87 11.02 17.00
CA ARG A 63 -6.04 12.12 17.97
C ARG A 63 -7.39 12.13 18.67
N THR A 64 -8.44 11.74 17.98
CA THR A 64 -9.82 11.94 18.46
C THR A 64 -10.38 10.68 19.11
N TRP A 65 -10.00 9.50 18.61
CA TRP A 65 -10.51 8.23 19.10
C TRP A 65 -9.61 7.68 20.19
N GLN A 66 -10.20 7.26 21.30
CA GLN A 66 -9.43 6.60 22.37
C GLN A 66 -9.05 5.15 22.02
N ARG A 67 -9.81 4.52 21.11
CA ARG A 67 -9.55 3.16 20.62
C ARG A 67 -10.10 2.98 19.20
N PRO A 68 -9.52 2.08 18.39
CA PRO A 68 -10.09 1.72 17.10
C PRO A 68 -11.46 1.04 17.25
N ILE A 69 -12.30 1.11 16.21
CA ILE A 69 -13.69 0.61 16.22
C ILE A 69 -13.75 -0.90 16.50
N TRP A 70 -12.79 -1.66 15.98
CA TRP A 70 -12.78 -3.13 16.05
C TRP A 70 -11.64 -3.71 16.89
N ALA A 71 -10.81 -2.89 17.53
CA ALA A 71 -9.69 -3.36 18.34
C ALA A 71 -9.64 -2.66 19.71
N PRO A 72 -9.03 -3.29 20.74
CA PRO A 72 -9.03 -2.75 22.10
C PRO A 72 -8.15 -1.49 22.24
N ALA A 73 -7.09 -1.38 21.43
CA ALA A 73 -6.16 -0.25 21.45
C ALA A 73 -5.51 -0.06 20.07
N PHE A 74 -4.96 1.13 19.82
CA PHE A 74 -4.12 1.38 18.64
C PHE A 74 -2.76 0.68 18.81
N SER A 75 -2.34 -0.09 17.80
CA SER A 75 -1.01 -0.71 17.74
C SER A 75 -0.06 0.20 16.98
N LEU A 76 0.43 1.24 17.65
CA LEU A 76 1.38 2.20 17.07
C LEU A 76 2.81 1.68 17.22
N PRO A 77 3.67 1.80 16.19
CA PRO A 77 5.10 1.53 16.34
C PRO A 77 5.70 2.46 17.40
N THR A 78 6.40 1.89 18.38
CA THR A 78 7.13 2.64 19.42
C THR A 78 8.62 2.76 19.14
N ARG A 79 9.11 2.10 18.09
CA ARG A 79 10.50 2.11 17.65
C ARG A 79 10.71 3.20 16.61
N GLU A 80 11.65 4.09 16.89
CA GLU A 80 12.08 5.18 16.00
C GLU A 80 13.54 4.98 15.55
N ASP A 81 14.17 3.89 15.96
CA ASP A 81 15.53 3.54 15.56
C ASP A 81 15.58 3.08 14.10
N ILE A 82 16.29 3.84 13.28
CA ILE A 82 16.69 3.41 11.94
C ILE A 82 17.98 2.60 12.12
N ASP A 83 17.84 1.28 12.21
CA ASP A 83 18.97 0.36 12.29
C ASP A 83 19.46 -0.06 10.89
N ALA A 84 20.69 -0.59 10.82
CA ALA A 84 21.26 -1.08 9.57
C ALA A 84 20.43 -2.21 8.95
N ARG A 85 19.64 -2.93 9.76
CA ARG A 85 18.77 -4.03 9.34
C ARG A 85 17.56 -3.52 8.56
N VAL A 86 16.94 -2.42 9.01
CA VAL A 86 15.85 -1.74 8.32
C VAL A 86 16.37 -1.16 7.01
N VAL A 87 17.50 -0.45 7.03
CA VAL A 87 18.07 0.15 5.80
C VAL A 87 18.41 -0.92 4.76
N SER A 88 19.15 -1.97 5.15
CA SER A 88 19.50 -3.07 4.24
C SER A 88 18.27 -3.86 3.77
N GLY A 89 17.34 -4.17 4.67
CA GLY A 89 16.10 -4.88 4.35
C GLY A 89 15.20 -4.11 3.39
N SER A 90 15.00 -2.82 3.63
CA SER A 90 14.25 -1.93 2.74
C SER A 90 14.91 -1.79 1.37
N GLY A 91 16.25 -1.74 1.32
CA GLY A 91 17.01 -1.71 0.07
C GLY A 91 16.80 -2.99 -0.76
N ILE A 92 17.01 -4.16 -0.15
CA ILE A 92 16.82 -5.46 -0.82
C ILE A 92 15.37 -5.61 -1.28
N PHE A 93 14.41 -5.23 -0.43
CA PHE A 93 12.99 -5.29 -0.76
C PHE A 93 12.64 -4.37 -1.94
N GLY A 94 13.15 -3.13 -1.94
CA GLY A 94 12.94 -2.16 -3.02
C GLY A 94 13.52 -2.64 -4.35
N VAL A 95 14.72 -3.22 -4.32
CA VAL A 95 15.35 -3.83 -5.52
C VAL A 95 14.50 -4.98 -6.04
N GLY A 96 14.04 -5.88 -5.17
CA GLY A 96 13.15 -6.98 -5.55
C GLY A 96 11.83 -6.49 -6.14
N TRP A 97 11.24 -5.43 -5.58
CA TRP A 97 10.03 -4.80 -6.10
C TRP A 97 10.22 -4.23 -7.51
N GLY A 98 11.31 -3.48 -7.72
CA GLY A 98 11.63 -2.88 -9.02
C GLY A 98 11.92 -3.94 -10.09
N LEU A 99 12.69 -4.97 -9.74
CA LEU A 99 13.01 -6.07 -10.67
C LEU A 99 11.78 -6.94 -11.00
N GLY A 100 10.92 -7.18 -10.02
CA GLY A 100 9.72 -7.99 -10.20
C GLY A 100 8.59 -7.27 -10.93
N GLY A 101 8.62 -5.93 -11.00
CA GLY A 101 7.56 -5.15 -11.64
C GLY A 101 6.19 -5.26 -10.94
N TYR A 102 6.14 -5.76 -9.70
CA TYR A 102 4.90 -6.04 -8.97
C TYR A 102 4.97 -5.56 -7.52
N CYS A 103 4.12 -4.58 -7.16
CA CYS A 103 3.95 -4.16 -5.77
C CYS A 103 3.30 -5.29 -4.94
N PRO A 104 3.67 -5.52 -3.67
CA PRO A 104 3.15 -6.63 -2.85
C PRO A 104 1.61 -6.67 -2.78
N GLY A 105 0.94 -5.52 -2.75
CA GLY A 105 -0.53 -5.45 -2.77
C GLY A 105 -1.10 -5.95 -4.10
N PRO A 106 -0.75 -5.32 -5.24
CA PRO A 106 -1.10 -5.79 -6.57
C PRO A 106 -0.73 -7.26 -6.84
N ALA A 107 0.44 -7.71 -6.40
CA ALA A 107 0.91 -9.09 -6.56
C ALA A 107 -0.04 -10.11 -5.91
N LEU A 108 -0.57 -9.80 -4.72
CA LEU A 108 -1.57 -10.65 -4.08
C LEU A 108 -2.92 -10.60 -4.81
N THR A 109 -3.33 -9.43 -5.29
CA THR A 109 -4.58 -9.30 -6.04
C THR A 109 -4.53 -9.91 -7.44
N SER A 110 -3.36 -9.93 -8.09
CA SER A 110 -3.18 -10.45 -9.44
C SER A 110 -3.31 -11.97 -9.49
N VAL A 111 -3.01 -12.69 -8.38
CA VAL A 111 -3.28 -14.14 -8.27
C VAL A 111 -4.76 -14.46 -8.55
N GLY A 112 -5.67 -13.57 -8.17
CA GLY A 112 -7.10 -13.71 -8.46
C GLY A 112 -7.54 -13.11 -9.79
N ALA A 113 -6.67 -12.34 -10.45
CA ALA A 113 -7.00 -11.62 -11.69
C ALA A 113 -6.78 -12.44 -12.97
N GLY A 114 -6.02 -13.53 -12.90
CA GLY A 114 -5.72 -14.41 -14.05
C GLY A 114 -4.51 -13.95 -14.84
#